data_AF-A0A352Q5U3-F1
#
_entry.id   AF-A0A352Q5U3-F1
#
_cell.length_a   1.000
_cell.length_b   1.000
_cell.length_c   1.000
_cell.angle_alpha   90.00
_cell.angle_beta   90.00
_cell.angle_gamma   90.00
#
_symmetry.space_group_name_H-M   'P 1'
#
loop_
_entity.id
_entity.type
_entity.pdbx_description
1 polymer ?
#
loop_
_entity_poly.entity_id
_entity_poly.type
_entity_poly.pdbx_seq_one_letter_code
_entity_poly.pdbx_strand_id
1 'polypeptide(L)' 'GVVPESLIAASKGFRKECIGISPTHNVWAHICGSDLVRDADGTIYVLEDNLRVPSGVSYMLENR' A
#
# COMPACT_ATOMS: atom_id res chain seq x y z
N GLY A 1 -9.16 -9.01 -18.13
CA GLY A 1 -9.38 -8.01 -17.07
C GLY A 1 -8.52 -6.79 -17.32
N VAL A 2 -8.65 -5.74 -16.49
CA VAL A 2 -7.85 -4.50 -16.60
C VAL A 2 -6.38 -4.72 -16.26
N VAL A 3 -6.09 -5.54 -15.23
CA VAL A 3 -4.74 -5.95 -14.86
C VAL A 3 -4.45 -7.36 -15.40
N PRO A 4 -3.31 -7.60 -16.07
CA PRO A 4 -2.93 -8.93 -16.53
C PRO A 4 -2.73 -9.90 -15.36
N GLU A 5 -3.32 -11.09 -15.44
CA GLU A 5 -3.21 -12.11 -14.40
C GLU A 5 -1.76 -12.57 -14.17
N SER A 6 -1.00 -12.71 -15.25
CA SER A 6 0.41 -13.10 -15.19
C SER A 6 1.27 -12.14 -14.36
N LEU A 7 0.94 -10.84 -14.38
CA LEU A 7 1.63 -9.82 -13.58
C LEU A 7 1.40 -10.04 -12.08
N ILE A 8 0.17 -10.40 -11.70
CA ILE A 8 -0.19 -10.66 -10.31
C ILE A 8 0.44 -11.99 -9.86
N ALA A 9 0.28 -13.05 -10.65
CA ALA A 9 0.75 -14.39 -10.33
C ALA A 9 2.29 -14.49 -10.24
N ALA A 10 3.03 -13.65 -10.97
CA ALA A 10 4.49 -13.56 -10.91
C ALA A 10 5.01 -12.66 -9.78
N SER A 11 4.15 -11.91 -9.09
CA SER A 11 4.58 -11.00 -8.02
C SER A 11 5.14 -11.76 -6.83
N LYS A 12 6.31 -11.33 -6.33
CA LYS A 12 6.93 -11.88 -5.10
C LYS A 12 6.03 -11.70 -3.86
N GLY A 13 5.17 -10.69 -3.89
CA GLY A 13 4.22 -10.38 -2.82
C GLY A 13 2.95 -11.23 -2.88
N PHE A 14 2.70 -11.93 -3.99
CA PHE A 14 1.52 -12.78 -4.10
C PHE A 14 1.62 -13.99 -3.16
N ARG A 15 0.48 -14.34 -2.56
CA ARG A 15 0.33 -15.45 -1.62
C ARG A 15 -0.89 -16.26 -2.02
N LYS A 16 -0.65 -17.47 -2.54
CA LYS A 16 -1.73 -18.40 -2.96
C LYS A 16 -2.58 -18.83 -1.78
N GLU A 17 -1.97 -18.85 -0.61
CA GLU A 17 -2.57 -19.18 0.68
C GLU A 17 -3.68 -18.20 1.07
N CYS A 18 -3.65 -16.97 0.53
CA CYS A 18 -4.67 -15.95 0.79
C CYS A 18 -5.90 -16.05 -0.11
N ILE A 19 -5.90 -16.95 -1.11
CA ILE A 19 -7.04 -17.11 -2.02
C ILE A 19 -8.24 -17.69 -1.25
N GLY A 20 -9.39 -17.02 -1.36
CA GLY A 20 -10.63 -17.43 -0.68
C GLY A 20 -10.71 -17.00 0.79
N ILE A 21 -9.65 -16.38 1.34
CA ILE A 21 -9.70 -15.78 2.67
C ILE A 21 -10.48 -14.46 2.60
N SER A 22 -11.34 -14.25 3.59
CA SER A 22 -11.96 -12.95 3.85
C SER A 22 -11.54 -12.49 5.25
N PRO A 23 -10.68 -11.46 5.36
CA PRO A 23 -10.28 -10.95 6.67
C PRO A 23 -11.48 -10.29 7.36
N THR A 24 -11.39 -10.15 8.69
CA THR A 24 -12.43 -9.47 9.46
C THR A 24 -12.69 -8.08 8.89
N HIS A 25 -13.97 -7.74 8.73
CA HIS A 25 -14.42 -6.48 8.11
C HIS A 25 -13.94 -6.26 6.66
N ASN A 26 -13.42 -7.30 5.99
CA ASN A 26 -12.80 -7.21 4.66
C ASN A 26 -11.61 -6.23 4.58
N VAL A 27 -10.91 -6.00 5.70
CA VAL A 27 -9.75 -5.10 5.77
C VAL A 27 -8.44 -5.87 5.63
N TRP A 28 -7.69 -5.61 4.55
CA TRP A 28 -6.39 -6.22 4.30
C TRP A 28 -5.20 -5.37 4.79
N ALA A 29 -5.28 -4.05 4.59
CA ALA A 29 -4.30 -3.08 5.09
C ALA A 29 -5.00 -2.17 6.11
N HIS A 30 -4.73 -2.40 7.39
CA HIS A 30 -5.36 -1.65 8.48
C HIS A 30 -4.75 -0.24 8.64
N ILE A 31 -3.49 -0.11 8.24
CA ILE A 31 -2.74 1.14 8.20
C ILE A 31 -2.11 1.19 6.80
N CYS A 32 -2.26 2.33 6.12
CA CYS A 32 -1.65 2.60 4.84
C CYS A 32 -0.76 3.83 5.00
N GLY A 33 0.52 3.71 4.67
CA GLY A 33 1.37 4.88 4.44
C GLY A 33 1.44 5.15 2.94
N SER A 34 1.15 6.36 2.49
CA SER A 34 1.31 6.74 1.09
C SER A 34 2.33 7.88 1.00
N ASP A 35 3.35 7.66 0.20
CA ASP A 35 4.43 8.63 0.01
C ASP A 35 4.00 9.63 -1.05
N LEU A 36 3.88 10.90 -0.65
CA LEU A 36 3.39 11.98 -1.50
C LEU A 36 4.52 12.90 -1.91
N VAL A 37 4.51 13.31 -3.17
CA VAL A 37 5.34 14.41 -3.67
C VAL A 37 4.48 15.47 -4.34
N ARG A 38 4.99 16.69 -4.34
CA ARG A 38 4.39 17.81 -5.05
C ARG A 38 5.32 18.21 -6.19
N ASP A 39 4.79 18.23 -7.41
CA ASP A 39 5.53 18.68 -8.59
C ASP A 39 5.55 20.22 -8.68
N ALA A 40 6.32 20.76 -9.63
CA ALA A 40 6.58 22.19 -9.78
C ALA A 40 5.31 23.04 -10.05
N ASP A 41 4.27 22.43 -10.62
CA ASP A 41 2.96 23.04 -10.86
C ASP A 41 2.04 23.01 -9.63
N GLY A 42 2.49 22.40 -8.53
CA GLY A 42 1.72 22.22 -7.30
C GLY A 42 0.86 20.95 -7.27
N THR A 43 0.84 20.16 -8.34
CA THR A 43 0.11 18.90 -8.40
C THR A 43 0.75 17.88 -7.45
N ILE A 44 -0.09 17.18 -6.68
CA ILE A 44 0.36 16.14 -5.75
C ILE A 44 0.24 14.77 -6.41
N TYR A 45 1.28 13.95 -6.28
CA TYR A 45 1.35 12.60 -6.79
C TYR A 45 1.66 11.62 -5.66
N VAL A 46 1.09 10.41 -5.76
CA VAL A 46 1.51 9.26 -4.94
C VAL A 46 2.69 8.61 -5.63
N LEU A 47 3.81 8.48 -4.92
CA LEU A 47 4.99 7.75 -5.41
C LEU A 47 4.93 6.27 -5.06
N GLU A 48 4.55 5.95 -3.82
CA GLU A 48 4.53 4.58 -3.31
C GLU A 48 3.43 4.40 -2.25
N ASP A 49 2.87 3.20 -2.22
CA ASP A 49 1.98 2.73 -1.14
C ASP A 49 2.69 1.67 -0.28
N ASN A 50 2.70 1.93 1.03
CA ASN A 50 3.28 1.07 2.06
C ASN A 50 2.16 0.35 2.82
N LEU A 51 1.82 -0.86 2.35
CA LEU A 51 0.66 -1.64 2.83
C LEU A 51 1.01 -2.85 3.71
N ARG A 52 2.29 -3.12 3.94
CA ARG A 52 2.75 -4.29 4.72
C ARG A 52 2.93 -3.94 6.19
N VAL A 53 4.01 -3.24 6.51
CA VAL A 53 4.34 -2.80 7.86
C VAL A 53 4.76 -1.33 7.79
N PRO A 54 3.81 -0.39 7.54
CA PRO A 54 4.14 1.02 7.48
C PRO A 54 4.66 1.50 8.84
N SER A 55 5.68 2.36 8.82
CA SER A 55 6.32 2.93 10.01
C SER A 55 6.43 4.45 9.88
N GLY A 56 7.03 5.14 10.87
CA GLY A 56 7.27 6.58 10.81
C GLY A 56 6.34 7.45 11.68
N VAL A 57 5.26 6.89 12.23
CA VAL A 57 4.29 7.63 13.07
C VAL A 57 4.95 8.27 14.31
N SER A 58 5.95 7.61 14.90
CA SER A 58 6.67 8.16 16.07
C SER A 58 7.38 9.47 15.73
N TYR A 59 8.10 9.54 14.61
CA TYR A 59 8.78 10.77 14.19
C TYR A 59 7.82 11.94 14.01
N MET A 60 6.63 11.67 13.44
CA MET A 60 5.59 12.69 13.28
C MET A 60 5.08 13.21 14.64
N LEU A 61 4.87 12.31 15.61
CA LEU A 61 4.37 12.68 16.93
C LEU A 61 5.40 13.44 17.77
N GLU A 62 6.66 13.03 17.70
CA GLU A 62 7.76 13.63 18.47
C GLU A 62 8.21 14.98 17.92
N ASN A 63 8.12 15.19 16.59
CA ASN A 63 8.55 16.44 15.95
C ASN A 63 7.44 17.50 15.87
N ARG A 64 6.40 17.40 16.72
CA ARG A 64 5.24 18.30 16.70
C ARG A 64 5.34 19.45 17.70
#